data_AF-A0A4P5V9A8-F1
#
_entry.id   AF-A0A4P5V9A8-F1
#
_cell.length_a   1.000
_cell.length_b   1.000
_cell.length_c   1.000
_cell.angle_alpha   90.00
_cell.angle_beta   90.00
_cell.angle_gamma   90.00
#
_symmetry.space_group_name_H-M   'P 1'
#
loop_
_entity.id
_entity.type
_entity.pdbx_description
1 polymer ?
#
loop_
_entity_poly.entity_id
_entity_poly.type
_entity_poly.pdbx_seq_one_letter_code
_entity_poly.pdbx_strand_id
1 'polypeptide(L)'
;MGPAGLTYDLRWLDAMVQHHLGALRMGEFVFDIGEPGVGALAKRIWSDQSQEIRAMGQWRKAWYPQAPVYPVGLRPGGDPNSLSDLQRLDPAQVAAMQMLGAAPSTRTRVVWFLEGMLHHHGAALQMAHDGQRKSRNPAIYRLARQIILTQRMEIRELRRMLQLEGRSRPEYYRYDHLFAL
;
A
#
# COMPACT_ATOMS: atom_id res chain seq x y z
N MET A 1 10.85 -4.90 2.22
CA MET A 1 10.67 -5.55 3.54
C MET A 1 11.87 -6.36 4.03
N GLY A 2 13.03 -6.36 3.36
CA GLY A 2 14.20 -7.13 3.83
C GLY A 2 14.02 -8.66 3.78
N PRO A 3 14.92 -9.43 4.42
CA PRO A 3 14.86 -10.89 4.45
C PRO A 3 13.67 -11.39 5.29
N ALA A 4 13.29 -12.66 5.07
CA ALA A 4 12.37 -13.38 5.95
C ALA A 4 12.99 -13.61 7.33
N GLY A 5 12.17 -13.94 8.33
CA GLY A 5 12.59 -14.19 9.71
C GLY A 5 11.47 -13.90 10.70
N LEU A 6 11.71 -14.11 12.00
CA LEU A 6 10.67 -13.97 13.05
C LEU A 6 10.04 -12.57 13.10
N THR A 7 10.77 -11.53 12.68
CA THR A 7 10.27 -10.14 12.67
C THR A 7 9.66 -9.71 11.34
N TYR A 8 9.64 -10.58 10.32
CA TYR A 8 9.19 -10.21 8.97
C TYR A 8 7.75 -9.72 8.97
N ASP A 9 6.85 -10.46 9.60
CA ASP A 9 5.42 -10.14 9.63
C ASP A 9 5.15 -8.79 10.31
N LEU A 10 5.82 -8.50 11.44
CA LEU A 10 5.76 -7.18 12.10
C LEU A 10 6.17 -6.05 11.14
N ARG A 11 7.32 -6.19 10.49
CA ARG A 11 7.81 -5.19 9.54
C ARG A 11 6.84 -5.03 8.37
N TRP A 12 6.33 -6.14 7.82
CA TRP A 12 5.36 -6.16 6.73
C TRP A 12 4.08 -5.40 7.09
N LEU A 13 3.51 -5.66 8.27
CA LEU A 13 2.35 -4.94 8.78
C LEU A 13 2.64 -3.44 8.89
N ASP A 14 3.78 -3.07 9.46
CA ASP A 14 4.15 -1.66 9.64
C ASP A 14 4.31 -0.93 8.30
N ALA A 15 4.96 -1.55 7.32
CA ALA A 15 5.11 -0.92 6.02
C ALA A 15 3.80 -0.88 5.23
N MET A 16 3.00 -1.94 5.25
CA MET A 16 1.74 -1.96 4.51
C MET A 16 0.73 -0.98 5.12
N VAL A 17 0.71 -0.80 6.44
CA VAL A 17 -0.07 0.27 7.09
C VAL A 17 0.38 1.65 6.60
N GLN A 18 1.69 1.94 6.57
CA GLN A 18 2.17 3.23 6.07
C GLN A 18 1.87 3.43 4.59
N HIS A 19 1.98 2.38 3.79
CA HIS A 19 1.62 2.40 2.38
C HIS A 19 0.13 2.73 2.21
N HIS A 20 -0.78 2.02 2.89
CA HIS A 20 -2.22 2.29 2.81
C HIS A 20 -2.61 3.69 3.29
N LEU A 21 -1.94 4.24 4.31
CA LEU A 21 -2.15 5.62 4.75
C LEU A 21 -1.83 6.63 3.63
N GLY A 22 -0.91 6.29 2.72
CA GLY A 22 -0.66 7.03 1.49
C GLY A 22 -1.89 7.11 0.60
N ALA A 23 -2.48 5.97 0.26
CA ALA A 23 -3.69 5.89 -0.55
C ALA A 23 -4.89 6.64 0.09
N LEU A 24 -5.07 6.54 1.41
CA LEU A 24 -6.14 7.28 2.10
C LEU A 24 -6.00 8.80 1.87
N ARG A 25 -4.80 9.34 2.10
CA ARG A 25 -4.49 10.76 1.91
C ARG A 25 -4.60 11.19 0.45
N MET A 26 -4.20 10.34 -0.50
CA MET A 26 -4.40 10.63 -1.92
C MET A 26 -5.89 10.73 -2.28
N GLY A 27 -6.71 9.84 -1.73
CA GLY A 27 -8.17 9.83 -1.95
C GLY A 27 -8.84 11.13 -1.50
N GLU A 28 -8.42 11.67 -0.36
CA GLU A 28 -9.00 12.89 0.22
C GLU A 28 -8.95 14.10 -0.74
N PHE A 29 -7.92 14.20 -1.60
CA PHE A 29 -7.84 15.30 -2.58
C PHE A 29 -8.99 15.28 -3.59
N VAL A 30 -9.59 14.12 -3.85
CA VAL A 30 -10.57 13.91 -4.93
C VAL A 30 -11.96 13.50 -4.42
N PHE A 31 -12.24 13.50 -3.11
CA PHE A 31 -13.56 13.12 -2.58
C PHE A 31 -14.71 14.03 -3.04
N ASP A 32 -14.44 15.34 -3.15
CA ASP A 32 -15.45 16.37 -3.39
C ASP A 32 -15.54 16.79 -4.86
N ILE A 33 -15.12 15.92 -5.79
CA ILE A 33 -15.28 16.16 -7.23
C ILE A 33 -16.62 15.63 -7.77
N GLY A 34 -17.42 15.02 -6.89
CA GLY A 34 -18.75 14.49 -7.20
C GLY A 34 -18.75 13.02 -7.62
N GLU A 35 -19.97 12.51 -7.76
CA GLU A 35 -20.31 11.17 -8.25
C GLU A 35 -21.15 11.27 -9.53
N PRO A 36 -21.01 10.34 -10.50
CA PRO A 36 -20.09 9.19 -10.54
C PRO A 36 -18.65 9.59 -10.92
N GLY A 37 -17.68 8.67 -10.78
CA GLY A 37 -16.35 8.81 -11.36
C GLY A 37 -15.21 8.67 -10.37
N VAL A 38 -14.22 9.58 -10.44
CA VAL A 38 -12.97 9.47 -9.66
C VAL A 38 -13.20 9.64 -8.15
N GLY A 39 -14.18 10.45 -7.73
CA GLY A 39 -14.58 10.57 -6.32
C GLY A 39 -15.11 9.26 -5.75
N ALA A 40 -15.88 8.51 -6.56
CA ALA A 40 -16.41 7.18 -6.23
C ALA A 40 -15.31 6.20 -5.94
N LEU A 41 -14.37 6.13 -6.89
CA LEU A 41 -13.25 5.21 -6.83
C LEU A 41 -12.39 5.51 -5.60
N ALA A 42 -12.10 6.78 -5.34
CA ALA A 42 -11.34 7.20 -4.17
C ALA A 42 -12.01 6.80 -2.85
N LYS A 43 -13.33 6.99 -2.71
CA LYS A 43 -14.07 6.61 -1.50
C LYS A 43 -14.12 5.09 -1.30
N ARG A 44 -14.23 4.30 -2.37
CA ARG A 44 -14.15 2.83 -2.29
C ARG A 44 -12.78 2.36 -1.84
N ILE A 45 -11.71 2.84 -2.49
CA ILE A 45 -10.32 2.54 -2.11
C ILE A 45 -10.09 2.94 -0.64
N TRP A 46 -10.55 4.11 -0.23
CA TRP A 46 -10.41 4.59 1.14
C TRP A 46 -11.12 3.66 2.13
N SER A 47 -12.34 3.23 1.83
CA SER A 47 -13.12 2.33 2.68
C SER A 47 -12.45 0.97 2.85
N ASP A 48 -11.99 0.37 1.74
CA ASP A 48 -11.37 -0.95 1.74
C ASP A 48 -10.02 -0.92 2.47
N GLN A 49 -9.14 0.03 2.12
CA GLN A 49 -7.83 0.13 2.75
C GLN A 49 -7.92 0.56 4.23
N SER A 50 -8.93 1.34 4.62
CA SER A 50 -9.18 1.66 6.04
C SER A 50 -9.56 0.42 6.85
N GLN A 51 -10.31 -0.51 6.27
CA GLN A 51 -10.62 -1.80 6.90
C GLN A 51 -9.37 -2.66 7.05
N GLU A 52 -8.53 -2.72 6.02
CA GLU A 52 -7.26 -3.45 6.04
C GLU A 52 -6.28 -2.86 7.09
N ILE A 53 -6.17 -1.53 7.19
CA ILE A 53 -5.39 -0.86 8.24
C ILE A 53 -5.87 -1.27 9.64
N ARG A 54 -7.20 -1.29 9.88
CA ARG A 54 -7.75 -1.70 11.18
C ARG A 54 -7.40 -3.15 11.50
N ALA A 55 -7.53 -4.06 10.53
CA ALA A 55 -7.17 -5.47 10.71
C ALA A 55 -5.68 -5.63 11.02
N MET A 56 -4.80 -5.01 10.22
CA MET A 56 -3.35 -5.05 10.43
C MET A 56 -2.94 -4.47 11.78
N GLY A 57 -3.56 -3.36 12.22
CA GLY A 57 -3.30 -2.76 13.53
C GLY A 57 -3.69 -3.68 14.70
N GLN A 58 -4.83 -4.38 14.59
CA GLN A 58 -5.26 -5.36 15.58
C GLN A 58 -4.29 -6.54 15.65
N TRP A 59 -3.89 -7.07 14.49
CA TRP A 59 -2.91 -8.16 14.40
C TRP A 59 -1.56 -7.76 14.95
N ARG A 60 -1.06 -6.58 14.59
CA ARG A 60 0.20 -6.03 15.11
C ARG A 60 0.19 -5.99 16.64
N LYS A 61 -0.88 -5.48 17.24
CA LYS A 61 -1.04 -5.41 18.70
C LYS A 61 -1.11 -6.80 19.33
N ALA A 62 -1.85 -7.72 18.72
CA ALA A 62 -2.05 -9.07 19.27
C ALA A 62 -0.80 -9.95 19.15
N TRP A 63 -0.10 -9.88 18.02
CA TRP A 63 1.05 -10.76 17.73
C TRP A 63 2.36 -10.21 18.27
N TYR A 64 2.47 -8.90 18.46
CA TYR A 64 3.69 -8.22 18.89
C TYR A 64 3.45 -7.23 20.05
N PRO A 65 2.92 -7.68 21.20
CA PRO A 65 2.66 -6.80 22.34
C PRO A 65 3.91 -6.13 22.92
N GLN A 66 5.09 -6.73 22.70
CA GLN A 66 6.40 -6.23 23.11
C GLN A 66 7.04 -5.27 22.09
N ALA A 67 6.49 -5.17 20.88
CA ALA A 67 7.02 -4.27 19.87
C ALA A 67 6.69 -2.81 20.21
N PRO A 68 7.58 -1.87 19.86
CA PRO A 68 7.28 -0.45 20.04
C PRO A 68 6.05 -0.03 19.23
N VAL A 69 5.37 1.04 19.65
CA VAL A 69 4.15 1.54 18.99
C VAL A 69 4.39 2.25 17.65
N TYR A 70 5.63 2.62 17.35
CA TYR A 70 6.02 3.24 16.08
C TYR A 70 6.36 2.19 15.02
N PRO A 71 6.25 2.52 13.72
CA PRO A 71 6.58 1.57 12.66
C PRO A 71 8.08 1.25 12.65
N VAL A 72 8.41 -0.02 12.44
CA VAL A 72 9.79 -0.51 12.49
C VAL A 72 10.30 -1.11 11.18
N GLY A 73 11.60 -0.95 10.95
CA GLY A 73 12.38 -1.61 9.91
C GLY A 73 13.54 -2.39 10.50
N LEU A 74 14.14 -3.26 9.69
CA LEU A 74 15.37 -3.96 10.08
C LEU A 74 16.56 -3.03 9.86
N ARG A 75 17.44 -2.89 10.87
CA ARG A 75 18.67 -2.10 10.72
C ARG A 75 19.61 -2.74 9.69
N PRO A 76 20.47 -1.97 9.00
CA PRO A 76 21.47 -2.53 8.10
C PRO A 76 22.32 -3.61 8.80
N GLY A 77 22.40 -4.81 8.21
CA GLY A 77 23.13 -5.95 8.77
C GLY A 77 22.50 -6.60 10.01
N GLY A 78 21.26 -6.23 10.40
CA GLY A 78 20.57 -6.83 11.53
C GLY A 78 20.09 -8.26 11.28
N ASP A 79 19.95 -9.04 12.35
CA ASP A 79 19.33 -10.37 12.33
C ASP A 79 17.81 -10.24 12.17
N PRO A 80 17.20 -10.76 11.08
CA PRO A 80 15.76 -10.71 10.89
C PRO A 80 14.95 -11.52 11.92
N ASN A 81 15.60 -12.31 12.77
CA ASN A 81 14.98 -13.03 13.87
C ASN A 81 15.02 -12.27 15.19
N SER A 82 15.72 -11.14 15.28
CA SER A 82 15.89 -10.39 16.52
C SER A 82 15.06 -9.10 16.54
N LEU A 83 14.25 -8.93 17.59
CA LEU A 83 13.53 -7.68 17.85
C LEU A 83 14.46 -6.52 18.23
N SER A 84 15.61 -6.80 18.83
CA SER A 84 16.58 -5.75 19.20
C SER A 84 17.26 -5.13 17.98
N ASP A 85 17.20 -5.81 16.83
CA ASP A 85 17.75 -5.33 15.57
C ASP A 85 16.73 -4.54 14.73
N LEU A 86 15.55 -4.30 15.30
CA LEU A 86 14.55 -3.41 14.72
C LEU A 86 14.82 -1.97 15.14
N GLN A 87 14.69 -1.06 14.18
CA GLN A 87 14.78 0.38 14.40
C GLN A 87 13.49 1.07 13.97
N ARG A 88 13.23 2.24 14.56
CA ARG A 88 12.15 3.12 14.09
C ARG A 88 12.40 3.49 12.62
N LEU A 89 11.35 3.45 11.80
CA LEU A 89 11.41 4.06 10.48
C LEU A 89 11.51 5.58 10.62
N ASP A 90 12.50 6.19 9.98
CA ASP A 90 12.63 7.65 9.99
C ASP A 90 11.50 8.33 9.17
N PRO A 91 11.26 9.64 9.34
CA PRO A 91 10.20 10.34 8.63
C PRO A 91 10.30 10.26 7.09
N ALA A 92 11.51 10.22 6.53
CA ALA A 92 11.69 10.12 5.08
C ALA A 92 11.34 8.71 4.58
N GLN A 93 11.69 7.66 5.33
CA GLN A 93 11.27 6.29 5.06
C GLN A 93 9.75 6.14 5.11
N VAL A 94 9.10 6.72 6.13
CA VAL A 94 7.64 6.72 6.24
C VAL A 94 6.99 7.46 5.06
N ALA A 95 7.50 8.63 4.70
CA ALA A 95 7.00 9.40 3.57
C ALA A 95 7.18 8.64 2.24
N ALA A 96 8.30 7.95 2.07
CA ALA A 96 8.56 7.12 0.88
C ALA A 96 7.57 5.96 0.78
N MET A 97 7.20 5.32 1.90
CA MET A 97 6.18 4.27 1.91
C MET A 97 4.79 4.80 1.53
N GLN A 98 4.44 6.01 1.94
CA GLN A 98 3.15 6.64 1.64
C GLN A 98 3.02 7.10 0.17
N MET A 99 4.12 7.19 -0.57
CA MET A 99 4.11 7.48 -2.02
C MET A 99 3.29 8.71 -2.44
N LEU A 100 3.20 9.75 -1.59
CA LEU A 100 2.35 10.93 -1.85
C LEU A 100 2.88 11.84 -2.97
N GLY A 101 4.20 11.91 -3.15
CA GLY A 101 4.81 12.91 -4.03
C GLY A 101 4.44 14.34 -3.61
N ALA A 102 4.51 15.28 -4.56
CA ALA A 102 4.07 16.66 -4.33
C ALA A 102 2.54 16.76 -4.37
N ALA A 103 1.96 17.57 -3.48
CA ALA A 103 0.52 17.80 -3.43
C ALA A 103 0.01 18.43 -4.74
N PRO A 104 -1.16 18.00 -5.27
CA PRO A 104 -1.71 18.54 -6.50
C PRO A 104 -2.41 19.88 -6.27
N SER A 105 -2.63 20.60 -7.37
CA SER A 105 -3.60 21.70 -7.42
C SER A 105 -5.00 21.17 -7.73
N THR A 106 -6.04 22.00 -7.53
CA THR A 106 -7.42 21.66 -7.94
C THR A 106 -7.54 21.26 -9.41
N ARG A 107 -6.71 21.83 -10.28
CA ARG A 107 -6.71 21.54 -11.72
C ARG A 107 -6.02 20.20 -12.06
N THR A 108 -5.07 19.76 -11.24
CA THR A 108 -4.24 18.58 -11.54
C THR A 108 -4.59 17.36 -10.71
N ARG A 109 -5.39 17.50 -9.65
CA ARG A 109 -5.71 16.45 -8.67
C ARG A 109 -6.30 15.17 -9.27
N VAL A 110 -7.12 15.26 -10.32
CA VAL A 110 -7.74 14.08 -10.94
C VAL A 110 -6.69 13.19 -11.58
N VAL A 111 -5.90 13.74 -12.50
CA VAL A 111 -4.82 12.99 -13.17
C VAL A 111 -3.76 12.55 -12.16
N TRP A 112 -3.38 13.43 -11.23
CA TRP A 112 -2.42 13.10 -10.17
C TRP A 112 -2.90 11.91 -9.34
N PHE A 113 -4.17 11.87 -8.96
CA PHE A 113 -4.75 10.74 -8.23
C PHE A 113 -4.73 9.48 -9.09
N LEU A 114 -5.18 9.55 -10.33
CA LEU A 114 -5.28 8.38 -11.20
C LEU A 114 -3.91 7.76 -11.51
N GLU A 115 -2.93 8.56 -11.92
CA GLU A 115 -1.56 8.09 -12.20
C GLU A 115 -0.86 7.65 -10.92
N GLY A 116 -0.96 8.46 -9.85
CA GLY A 116 -0.33 8.16 -8.58
C GLY A 116 -0.89 6.89 -7.95
N MET A 117 -2.21 6.72 -7.91
CA MET A 117 -2.85 5.54 -7.33
C MET A 117 -2.56 4.28 -8.15
N LEU A 118 -2.38 4.39 -9.47
CA LEU A 118 -1.96 3.27 -10.30
C LEU A 118 -0.57 2.77 -9.88
N HIS A 119 0.37 3.68 -9.67
CA HIS A 119 1.73 3.33 -9.23
C HIS A 119 1.75 2.85 -7.77
N HIS A 120 0.96 3.49 -6.91
CA HIS A 120 0.77 3.10 -5.52
C HIS A 120 0.27 1.65 -5.42
N HIS A 121 -0.80 1.31 -6.15
CA HIS A 121 -1.31 -0.05 -6.19
C HIS A 121 -0.29 -1.04 -6.77
N GLY A 122 0.44 -0.64 -7.81
CA GLY A 122 1.54 -1.44 -8.35
C GLY A 122 2.61 -1.79 -7.31
N ALA A 123 2.96 -0.87 -6.41
CA ALA A 123 3.87 -1.13 -5.30
C ALA A 123 3.24 -2.04 -4.22
N ALA A 124 1.97 -1.86 -3.90
CA ALA A 124 1.25 -2.78 -3.01
C ALA A 124 1.18 -4.21 -3.56
N LEU A 125 1.02 -4.41 -4.88
CA LEU A 125 1.11 -5.74 -5.49
C LEU A 125 2.47 -6.39 -5.24
N GLN A 126 3.57 -5.63 -5.38
CA GLN A 126 4.92 -6.14 -5.10
C GLN A 126 5.08 -6.53 -3.63
N MET A 127 4.58 -5.70 -2.72
CA MET A 127 4.61 -5.96 -1.27
C MET A 127 3.75 -7.16 -0.88
N ALA A 128 2.60 -7.35 -1.51
CA ALA A 128 1.73 -8.48 -1.30
C ALA A 128 2.39 -9.79 -1.77
N HIS A 129 2.97 -9.79 -2.97
CA HIS A 129 3.76 -10.91 -3.49
C HIS A 129 4.96 -11.24 -2.58
N ASP A 130 5.64 -10.23 -2.03
CA ASP A 130 6.69 -10.43 -1.04
C ASP A 130 6.15 -11.10 0.23
N GLY A 131 4.99 -10.66 0.72
CA GLY A 131 4.29 -11.23 1.86
C GLY A 131 3.94 -12.70 1.66
N GLN A 132 3.37 -13.06 0.50
CA GLN A 132 3.05 -14.46 0.16
C GLN A 132 4.29 -15.35 0.10
N ARG A 133 5.43 -14.83 -0.35
CA ARG A 133 6.68 -15.62 -0.45
C ARG A 133 7.38 -15.83 0.89
N LYS A 134 7.34 -14.83 1.79
CA LYS A 134 8.21 -14.79 2.97
C LYS A 134 7.49 -15.03 4.29
N SER A 135 6.20 -14.72 4.37
CA SER A 135 5.42 -14.98 5.59
C SER A 135 5.00 -16.44 5.66
N ARG A 136 5.05 -17.01 6.88
CA ARG A 136 4.42 -18.29 7.20
C ARG A 136 3.07 -18.11 7.89
N ASN A 137 2.65 -16.86 8.13
CA ASN A 137 1.41 -16.55 8.81
C ASN A 137 0.24 -16.59 7.82
N PRO A 138 -0.76 -17.47 8.04
CA PRO A 138 -1.87 -17.62 7.10
C PRO A 138 -2.75 -16.37 7.00
N ALA A 139 -2.78 -15.50 8.02
CA ALA A 139 -3.50 -14.23 7.94
C ALA A 139 -2.81 -13.24 6.99
N ILE A 140 -1.47 -13.13 7.02
CA ILE A 140 -0.72 -12.31 6.07
C ILE A 140 -0.86 -12.88 4.66
N TYR A 141 -0.73 -14.20 4.48
CA TYR A 141 -0.90 -14.82 3.17
C TYR A 141 -2.28 -14.51 2.56
N ARG A 142 -3.36 -14.63 3.35
CA ARG A 142 -4.72 -14.31 2.90
C ARG A 142 -4.90 -12.83 2.58
N LEU A 143 -4.42 -11.94 3.44
CA LEU A 143 -4.51 -10.49 3.18
C LEU A 143 -3.74 -10.11 1.93
N ALA A 144 -2.50 -10.58 1.76
CA ALA A 144 -1.70 -10.32 0.58
C ALA A 144 -2.41 -10.80 -0.71
N ARG A 145 -2.98 -12.01 -0.68
CA ARG A 145 -3.78 -12.52 -1.80
C ARG A 145 -5.00 -11.62 -2.10
N GLN A 146 -5.68 -11.13 -1.06
CA GLN A 146 -6.83 -10.24 -1.21
C GLN A 146 -6.44 -8.88 -1.80
N ILE A 147 -5.32 -8.31 -1.34
CA ILE A 147 -4.75 -7.07 -1.89
C ILE A 147 -4.47 -7.26 -3.39
N ILE A 148 -3.85 -8.37 -3.80
CA ILE A 148 -3.58 -8.64 -5.21
C ILE A 148 -4.87 -8.69 -6.03
N LEU A 149 -5.88 -9.43 -5.55
CA LEU A 149 -7.14 -9.57 -6.27
C LEU A 149 -7.94 -8.27 -6.39
N THR A 150 -7.93 -7.45 -5.35
CA THR A 150 -8.71 -6.20 -5.30
C THR A 150 -7.98 -5.13 -6.11
N GLN A 151 -6.71 -4.89 -5.81
CA GLN A 151 -5.97 -3.79 -6.41
C GLN A 151 -5.67 -4.00 -7.90
N ARG A 152 -5.58 -5.24 -8.40
CA ARG A 152 -5.49 -5.47 -9.86
C ARG A 152 -6.76 -5.02 -10.60
N MET A 153 -7.93 -5.12 -9.97
CA MET A 153 -9.19 -4.67 -10.55
C MET A 153 -9.27 -3.15 -10.51
N GLU A 154 -8.83 -2.53 -9.43
CA GLU A 154 -8.74 -1.08 -9.31
C GLU A 154 -7.72 -0.49 -10.29
N ILE A 155 -6.56 -1.12 -10.51
CA ILE A 155 -5.61 -0.71 -11.56
C ILE A 155 -6.28 -0.72 -12.94
N ARG A 156 -7.07 -1.73 -13.26
CA ARG A 156 -7.82 -1.76 -14.53
C ARG A 156 -8.83 -0.62 -14.62
N GLU A 157 -9.48 -0.26 -13.52
CA GLU A 157 -10.40 0.88 -13.47
C GLU A 157 -9.66 2.22 -13.63
N LEU A 158 -8.56 2.43 -12.90
CA LEU A 158 -7.70 3.61 -13.00
C LEU A 158 -7.21 3.81 -14.43
N ARG A 159 -6.78 2.74 -15.12
CA ARG A 159 -6.38 2.80 -16.53
C ARG A 159 -7.52 3.22 -17.45
N ARG A 160 -8.72 2.69 -17.26
CA ARG A 160 -9.89 3.10 -18.06
C ARG A 160 -10.19 4.58 -17.84
N MET A 161 -10.14 5.07 -16.60
CA MET A 161 -10.34 6.48 -16.30
C MET A 161 -9.24 7.36 -16.93
N LEU A 162 -7.97 6.95 -16.86
CA LEU A 162 -6.87 7.64 -17.54
C LEU A 162 -7.09 7.71 -19.06
N GLN A 163 -7.55 6.63 -19.69
CA GLN A 163 -7.85 6.62 -21.12
C GLN A 163 -8.96 7.59 -21.49
N LEU A 164 -10.00 7.70 -20.66
CA LEU A 164 -11.07 8.69 -20.83
C LEU A 164 -10.56 10.13 -20.70
N GLU A 165 -9.54 10.35 -19.86
CA GLU A 165 -8.79 11.62 -19.75
C GLU A 165 -7.79 11.84 -20.91
N GLY A 166 -7.84 11.02 -21.96
CA GLY A 166 -6.93 11.10 -23.12
C GLY A 166 -5.50 10.64 -22.81
N ARG A 167 -5.29 9.89 -21.72
CA ARG A 167 -3.99 9.37 -21.29
C ARG A 167 -3.92 7.88 -21.47
N SER A 168 -3.13 7.45 -22.44
CA SER A 168 -2.78 6.05 -22.63
C SER A 168 -1.28 5.96 -22.82
N ARG A 169 -0.60 5.28 -21.89
CA ARG A 169 0.86 5.16 -21.93
C ARG A 169 1.30 3.73 -21.59
N PRO A 170 2.35 3.18 -22.25
CA PRO A 170 2.80 1.82 -22.01
C PRO A 170 3.16 1.54 -20.55
N GLU A 171 3.72 2.52 -19.84
CA GLU A 171 4.13 2.37 -18.44
C GLU A 171 2.98 2.02 -17.49
N TYR A 172 1.73 2.36 -17.85
CA TYR A 172 0.58 2.02 -17.03
C TYR A 172 0.38 0.50 -16.90
N TYR A 173 0.93 -0.30 -17.83
CA TYR A 173 0.82 -1.76 -17.90
C TYR A 173 1.97 -2.50 -17.23
N ARG A 174 2.97 -1.80 -16.68
CA ARG A 174 4.19 -2.43 -16.14
C ARG A 174 3.97 -3.42 -15.01
N TYR A 175 2.82 -3.38 -14.33
CA TYR A 175 2.47 -4.24 -13.20
C TYR A 175 1.62 -5.46 -13.57
N ASP A 176 1.29 -5.68 -14.85
CA ASP A 176 0.36 -6.74 -15.27
C ASP A 176 0.87 -8.15 -14.93
N HIS A 177 2.19 -8.34 -14.95
CA HIS A 177 2.82 -9.58 -14.53
C HIS A 177 2.55 -9.93 -13.05
N LEU A 178 2.13 -8.96 -12.22
CA LEU A 178 1.79 -9.15 -10.81
C LEU A 178 0.30 -9.43 -10.58
N PHE A 179 -0.53 -9.44 -11.63
CA PHE A 179 -1.97 -9.71 -11.50
C PHE A 179 -2.28 -11.19 -11.23
N ALA A 180 -1.32 -12.07 -11.53
CA ALA A 180 -1.36 -13.48 -11.18
C ALA A 180 -1.11 -13.68 -9.67
N LEU A 181 -1.59 -14.83 -9.17
CA LEU A 181 -1.37 -15.30 -7.80
C LEU A 181 -0.26 -16.35 -7.75
#